data_AF-A0AAI9W9A4-F1
#
_entry.id   AF-A0AAI9W9A4-F1
#
_cell.length_a   1.000
_cell.length_b   1.000
_cell.length_c   1.000
_cell.angle_alpha   90.00
_cell.angle_beta   90.00
_cell.angle_gamma   90.00
#
_symmetry.space_group_name_H-M   'P 1'
#
loop_
_entity.id
_entity.type
_entity.pdbx_description
1 polymer ?
#
loop_
_entity_poly.entity_id
_entity_poly.type
_entity_poly.pdbx_seq_one_letter_code
_entity_poly.pdbx_strand_id
1 'polypeptide(L)' 'MDCCLNRRTFITLTDGSDFWYYPIIIERTTVAGYRWDGNCWVENGIDLRKIRWFNCL' A
#
# COMPACT_ATOMS: atom_id res chain seq x y z
N MET A 1 -16.46 -6.49 -5.20
CA MET A 1 -15.39 -6.37 -4.18
C MET A 1 -14.09 -6.48 -4.94
N ASP A 2 -13.71 -5.39 -5.60
CA ASP A 2 -12.51 -5.37 -6.43
C ASP A 2 -11.28 -5.44 -5.55
N CYS A 3 -10.44 -6.43 -5.82
CA CYS A 3 -9.23 -6.67 -5.07
C CYS A 3 -8.15 -5.66 -5.50
N CYS A 4 -7.56 -4.96 -4.54
CA CYS A 4 -6.52 -3.96 -4.80
C CYS A 4 -5.14 -4.58 -5.10
N LEU A 5 -5.02 -5.90 -4.98
CA LEU A 5 -3.82 -6.66 -5.31
C LEU A 5 -3.44 -6.48 -6.78
N ASN A 6 -2.14 -6.31 -7.04
CA ASN A 6 -1.56 -6.07 -8.36
C ASN A 6 -2.14 -4.84 -9.09
N ARG A 7 -2.53 -3.81 -8.32
CA ARG A 7 -2.97 -2.52 -8.86
C ARG A 7 -2.33 -1.37 -8.13
N ARG A 8 -2.27 -0.22 -8.80
CA ARG A 8 -1.74 0.99 -8.19
C ARG A 8 -2.75 1.50 -7.15
N THR A 9 -2.35 1.45 -5.89
CA THR A 9 -3.18 1.83 -4.76
C THR A 9 -2.61 3.09 -4.13
N PHE A 10 -3.41 4.12 -3.98
CA PHE A 10 -3.03 5.27 -3.15
C PHE A 10 -3.34 4.93 -1.70
N ILE A 11 -2.33 4.99 -0.83
CA ILE A 11 -2.47 4.65 0.59
C ILE A 11 -2.22 5.90 1.42
N THR A 12 -3.07 6.09 2.43
CA THR A 12 -2.85 7.07 3.51
C THR A 12 -2.73 6.32 4.82
N LEU A 13 -1.62 6.50 5.51
CA LEU A 13 -1.37 5.92 6.83
C LEU A 13 -1.96 6.79 7.96
N THR A 14 -2.05 6.21 9.15
CA THR A 14 -2.56 6.86 10.35
C THR A 14 -1.65 7.99 10.86
N ASP A 15 -0.37 7.99 10.50
CA ASP A 15 0.58 9.07 10.79
C ASP A 15 0.44 10.27 9.85
N GLY A 16 -0.47 10.21 8.88
CA GLY A 16 -0.72 11.25 7.89
C GLY A 16 0.12 11.12 6.62
N SER A 17 1.01 10.12 6.53
CA SER A 17 1.78 9.88 5.31
C SER A 17 0.93 9.31 4.18
N ASP A 18 1.13 9.81 2.98
CA ASP A 18 0.41 9.43 1.77
C ASP A 18 1.39 9.09 0.63
N PHE A 19 1.12 7.99 -0.07
CA PHE A 19 1.99 7.52 -1.13
C PHE A 19 1.29 6.52 -2.06
N TRP A 20 1.86 6.37 -3.25
CA TRP A 20 1.50 5.27 -4.14
C TRP A 20 2.13 3.98 -3.65
N TYR A 21 1.32 2.92 -3.68
CA TYR A 21 1.68 1.60 -3.24
C TYR A 21 1.15 0.56 -4.21
N TYR A 22 1.94 -0.48 -4.46
CA TYR A 22 1.61 -1.57 -5.36
C TYR A 22 1.64 -2.88 -4.55
N PRO A 23 0.50 -3.30 -3.98
CA PRO A 23 0.43 -4.50 -3.16
C PRO A 23 0.51 -5.76 -4.03
N ILE A 24 1.34 -6.72 -3.62
CA ILE A 24 1.55 -8.00 -4.33
C ILE A 24 0.98 -9.15 -3.52
N ILE A 25 1.16 -9.11 -2.19
CA ILE A 25 0.75 -10.17 -1.27
C ILE A 25 0.15 -9.53 -0.02
N ILE A 26 -0.96 -10.10 0.44
CA ILE A 26 -1.54 -9.77 1.75
C ILE A 26 -1.34 -10.99 2.65
N GLU A 27 -0.66 -10.78 3.76
CA GLU A 27 -0.55 -11.72 4.85
C GLU A 27 -1.58 -11.40 5.94
N ARG A 28 -1.44 -12.01 7.13
CA ARG A 28 -2.45 -11.96 8.19
C ARG A 28 -2.80 -10.54 8.64
N THR A 29 -1.80 -9.66 8.75
CA THR A 29 -1.97 -8.25 9.16
C THR A 29 -1.06 -7.30 8.40
N THR A 30 -0.36 -7.81 7.39
CA THR A 30 0.68 -7.09 6.66
C THR A 30 0.40 -7.20 5.19
N VAL A 31 0.62 -6.12 4.45
CA VAL A 31 0.63 -6.13 2.99
C VAL A 31 2.06 -5.90 2.54
N ALA A 32 2.55 -6.76 1.66
CA ALA A 32 3.85 -6.68 1.05
C ALA A 32 3.70 -6.26 -0.42
N GLY A 33 4.65 -5.46 -0.89
CA GLY A 33 4.63 -4.92 -2.23
C GLY A 33 5.66 -3.82 -2.41
N TYR A 34 5.38 -2.89 -3.32
CA TYR A 34 6.28 -1.80 -3.62
C TYR A 34 5.68 -0.45 -3.27
N ARG A 35 6.42 0.38 -2.54
CA ARG A 35 6.10 1.78 -2.26
C ARG A 35 6.81 2.68 -3.27
N TRP A 36 6.12 3.70 -3.75
CA TRP A 36 6.74 4.79 -4.52
C TRP A 36 7.43 5.78 -3.57
N ASP A 37 8.72 6.03 -3.77
CA ASP A 37 9.50 7.01 -2.99
C ASP A 37 9.59 8.39 -3.66
N GLY A 38 9.03 8.55 -4.87
CA GLY A 38 9.12 9.75 -5.69
C GLY A 38 9.91 9.55 -6.99
N ASN A 39 10.80 8.55 -7.03
CA ASN A 39 11.67 8.27 -8.17
C ASN A 39 11.60 6.80 -8.62
N CYS A 40 11.48 5.87 -7.68
CA CYS A 40 11.48 4.43 -7.90
C CYS A 40 10.42 3.72 -7.05
N TRP A 41 10.13 2.47 -7.46
CA TRP A 41 9.38 1.52 -6.64
C TRP A 41 10.34 0.76 -5.75
N VAL A 42 10.15 0.84 -4.43
CA VAL A 42 10.99 0.20 -3.42
C VAL A 42 10.17 -0.84 -2.67
N GLU A 43 10.75 -2.02 -2.44
CA GLU A 43 10.08 -3.07 -1.66
C GLU A 43 9.77 -2.55 -0.25
N ASN A 44 8.51 -2.71 0.16
CA ASN A 44 8.04 -2.21 1.44
C ASN A 44 6.88 -3.05 1.96
N GLY A 45 6.89 -3.35 3.26
CA GLY A 45 5.80 -4.00 3.98
C GLY A 45 5.07 -3.01 4.87
N ILE A 46 3.73 -3.00 4.81
CA ILE A 46 2.89 -2.11 5.62
C ILE A 46 1.97 -2.96 6.49
N ASP A 47 1.91 -2.66 7.79
CA ASP A 47 0.89 -3.23 8.66
C ASP A 47 -0.48 -2.61 8.30
N LEU A 48 -1.46 -3.45 7.99
CA LEU A 48 -2.81 -3.05 7.62
C LEU A 48 -3.46 -2.18 8.71
N ARG A 49 -3.07 -2.34 9.99
CA ARG A 49 -3.54 -1.53 11.11
C ARG A 49 -3.10 -0.07 11.05
N LYS A 50 -2.05 0.23 10.27
CA LYS A 50 -1.56 1.60 10.04
C LYS A 50 -2.24 2.26 8.86
N ILE A 51 -3.00 1.53 8.04
CA ILE A 51 -3.67 2.09 6.87
C ILE A 51 -4.95 2.77 7.36
N ARG A 52 -5.02 4.09 7.19
CA ARG A 52 -6.21 4.89 7.52
C ARG A 52 -7.21 4.87 6.38
N TRP A 53 -6.71 5.00 5.15
CA TRP A 53 -7.52 5.02 3.94
C TRP A 53 -6.71 4.50 2.76
N PHE A 54 -7.41 3.91 1.79
CA PHE A 54 -6.80 3.45 0.55
C PHE A 54 -7.77 3.62 -0.62
N ASN A 55 -7.21 3.83 -1.82
CA ASN A 55 -7.97 3.92 -3.05
C ASN A 55 -7.25 3.17 -4.17
N CYS A 56 -7.98 2.27 -4.80
CA CYS A 56 -7.43 1.35 -5.80
C CYS A 56 -7.89 1.86 -7.16
N LEU A 57 -6.92 2.23 -7.99
CA LEU A 57 -7.13 2.70 -9.35
C LEU A 57 -6.92 1.55 -10.35
#